data_AF-J9E8T8-F1
#
_entry.id   AF-J9E8T8-F1
#
_cell.length_a   1.000
_cell.length_b   1.000
_cell.length_c   1.000
_cell.angle_alpha   90.00
_cell.angle_beta   90.00
_cell.angle_gamma   90.00
#
_symmetry.space_group_name_H-M   'P 1'
#
loop_
_entity.id
_entity.type
_entity.pdbx_description
1 polymer ?
#
loop_
_entity_poly.entity_id
_entity_poly.type
_entity_poly.pdbx_seq_one_letter_code
_entity_poly.pdbx_strand_id
1 'polypeptide(L)' 'MKESIKWRPRRTIMFCLWDAEEFGLIGSTEWVEEFMKPLQQRAIAVINVDNINGDTSLSIKAVPLLYRVIVNAAAK' A
#
# COMPACT_ATOMS: atom_id res chain seq x y z
N MET A 1 5.70 7.64 -31.20
CA MET A 1 5.06 8.06 -29.94
C MET A 1 4.27 6.88 -29.41
N LYS A 2 4.57 6.37 -28.20
CA LYS A 2 3.80 5.25 -27.63
C LYS A 2 2.41 5.74 -27.27
N GLU A 3 1.36 5.07 -27.76
CA GLU A 3 -0.01 5.31 -27.32
C GLU A 3 -0.08 5.16 -25.80
N SER A 4 -0.51 6.22 -25.11
CA SER A 4 -0.80 6.16 -23.69
C SER A 4 -2.04 5.29 -23.49
N ILE A 5 -1.90 4.17 -22.79
CA ILE A 5 -3.03 3.35 -22.37
C ILE A 5 -4.00 4.25 -21.57
N LYS A 6 -5.23 4.47 -22.08
CA LYS A 6 -6.28 5.26 -21.41
C LYS A 6 -6.96 4.45 -20.30
N TRP A 7 -6.17 4.00 -19.32
CA TRP A 7 -6.70 3.37 -18.12
C TRP A 7 -6.82 4.39 -16.99
N ARG A 8 -7.94 4.36 -16.26
CA ARG A 8 -8.18 5.16 -15.06
C ARG A 8 -8.72 4.27 -13.95
N PRO A 9 -8.15 4.32 -12.73
CA PRO A 9 -8.64 3.50 -11.64
C PRO A 9 -10.04 3.94 -11.19
N ARG A 10 -10.86 2.98 -10.76
CA ARG A 10 -12.20 3.24 -10.21
C ARG A 10 -12.14 4.02 -8.88
N ARG A 11 -11.08 3.85 -8.10
CA ARG A 11 -10.84 4.53 -6.82
C ARG A 11 -9.53 5.31 -6.88
N THR A 12 -9.40 6.33 -6.04
CA THR A 12 -8.16 7.08 -5.90
C THR A 12 -7.02 6.18 -5.40
N ILE A 13 -5.84 6.32 -6.01
CA ILE A 13 -4.59 5.74 -5.53
C ILE A 13 -3.75 6.90 -5.02
N MET A 14 -3.22 6.77 -3.80
CA MET A 14 -2.36 7.76 -3.17
C MET A 14 -0.99 7.12 -2.93
N PHE A 15 0.04 7.70 -3.52
CA PHE A 15 1.41 7.30 -3.30
C PHE A 15 1.99 8.14 -2.16
N CYS A 16 2.57 7.46 -1.17
CA CYS A 16 3.23 8.10 -0.05
C CYS A 16 4.66 7.60 0.02
N LEU A 17 5.59 8.52 0.19
CA LEU A 17 6.99 8.25 0.48
C LEU A 17 7.26 8.82 1.87
N TRP A 18 7.48 7.94 2.85
CA TRP A 18 7.62 8.31 4.25
C TRP A 18 9.07 8.59 4.60
N ASP A 19 9.29 9.62 5.42
CA ASP A 19 10.59 9.92 6.02
C ASP A 19 10.66 9.41 7.47
N ALA A 20 11.87 9.30 8.02
CA ALA A 20 12.15 8.91 9.39
C ALA A 20 11.49 7.57 9.83
N GLU A 21 11.35 6.64 8.88
CA GLU A 21 10.85 5.28 9.13
C GLU A 21 11.76 4.55 10.14
N GLU A 22 13.07 4.59 9.90
CA GLU A 22 14.10 3.92 10.71
C GLU A 22 14.19 4.47 12.15
N PHE A 23 13.61 5.65 12.40
CA PHE A 23 13.58 6.29 13.71
C PHE A 23 12.26 6.04 14.46
N GLY A 24 11.47 5.05 14.01
CA GLY A 24 10.23 4.64 14.66
C GLY A 24 8.97 5.03 13.91
N LEU A 25 8.97 4.89 12.57
CA LEU A 25 7.81 5.12 11.71
C LEU A 25 7.26 6.54 11.75
N ILE A 26 8.10 7.52 12.09
CA ILE A 26 7.66 8.88 12.45
C ILE A 26 6.85 9.50 11.33
N GLY A 27 7.39 9.56 10.11
CA GLY A 27 6.71 10.24 8.99
C GLY A 27 5.33 9.67 8.67
N SER A 28 5.19 8.34 8.66
CA SER A 28 3.88 7.71 8.45
C SER A 28 2.92 7.90 9.62
N THR A 29 3.43 7.89 10.85
CA THR A 29 2.60 7.99 12.06
C THR A 29 2.03 9.39 12.19
N GLU A 30 2.87 10.42 12.14
CA GLU A 30 2.45 11.81 12.23
C GLU A 30 1.43 12.17 11.15
N TRP A 31 1.63 11.67 9.92
CA TRP A 31 0.68 11.90 8.84
C TRP A 31 -0.67 11.22 9.09
N VAL A 32 -0.69 10.00 9.62
CA VAL A 32 -1.94 9.33 9.98
C VAL A 32 -2.64 10.05 11.13
N GLU A 33 -1.89 10.56 12.10
CA GLU A 33 -2.43 11.34 13.21
C GLU A 33 -3.09 12.64 12.73
N GLU A 34 -2.44 13.38 11.84
CA GLU A 34 -2.99 14.61 11.23
C GLU A 34 -4.27 14.32 10.41
N PHE A 35 -4.26 13.24 9.60
CA PHE A 35 -5.33 12.91 8.67
C PHE A 35 -6.27 11.79 9.16
N MET A 36 -6.33 11.53 10.46
CA MET A 36 -7.05 10.38 11.03
C MET A 36 -8.51 10.29 10.58
N LYS A 37 -9.26 11.40 10.71
CA LYS A 37 -10.70 11.45 10.36
C LYS A 37 -10.96 11.16 8.87
N PRO A 38 -10.33 11.85 7.90
CA PRO A 38 -10.55 11.54 6.49
C PRO A 38 -10.07 10.15 6.09
N LEU A 39 -9.04 9.59 6.75
CA LEU A 39 -8.58 8.23 6.47
C LEU A 39 -9.59 7.19 6.95
N GLN A 40 -10.10 7.32 8.17
CA GLN A 40 -11.15 6.42 8.69
C GLN A 40 -12.38 6.37 7.79
N GLN A 41 -12.74 7.49 7.15
CA GLN A 41 -13.92 7.56 6.28
C GLN A 41 -13.67 7.07 4.84
N ARG A 42 -12.45 7.14 4.33
CA ARG A 42 -12.18 7.01 2.88
C ARG A 42 -11.10 5.99 2.52
N ALA A 43 -10.17 5.67 3.42
CA ALA A 43 -9.12 4.71 3.16
C ALA A 43 -9.72 3.30 3.13
N ILE A 44 -9.42 2.54 2.06
CA ILE A 44 -9.92 1.17 1.89
C ILE A 44 -8.87 0.14 2.25
N ALA A 45 -7.62 0.39 1.88
CA ALA A 45 -6.47 -0.45 2.19
C ALA A 45 -5.20 0.40 2.16
N VAL A 46 -4.23 0.02 2.99
CA VAL A 46 -2.84 0.48 2.93
C VAL A 46 -2.00 -0.70 2.48
N ILE A 47 -1.21 -0.50 1.42
CA ILE A 47 -0.26 -1.49 0.93
C ILE A 47 1.11 -0.91 1.20
N ASN A 48 1.81 -1.48 2.17
CA ASN A 48 3.18 -1.08 2.46
C ASN A 48 4.15 -1.74 1.47
N VAL A 49 5.09 -0.97 0.96
CA VAL A 49 6.14 -1.46 0.07
C VAL A 49 7.48 -1.06 0.69
N ASP A 50 8.02 -1.97 1.47
CA ASP A 50 9.28 -1.78 2.17
C ASP A 50 10.05 -3.11 2.23
N ASN A 51 11.37 -3.01 2.35
CA ASN A 51 12.28 -4.13 2.53
C ASN A 51 12.07 -5.26 1.49
N ILE A 52 12.03 -4.88 0.20
CA ILE A 52 11.83 -5.82 -0.91
C ILE A 52 13.10 -6.66 -1.10
N ASN A 53 13.22 -7.70 -0.31
CA ASN A 53 14.28 -8.69 -0.41
C ASN A 53 13.65 -10.07 -0.63
N GLY A 54 14.16 -10.85 -1.57
CA GLY A 54 13.69 -12.22 -1.78
C GLY A 54 14.32 -12.88 -3.00
N ASP A 55 14.57 -14.18 -2.88
CA ASP A 55 15.12 -15.04 -3.93
C ASP A 55 14.17 -16.19 -4.32
N THR A 56 13.53 -16.84 -3.33
CA THR A 56 12.93 -18.18 -3.51
C THR A 56 11.45 -18.24 -3.15
N SER A 57 10.96 -17.39 -2.22
CA SER A 57 9.56 -17.43 -1.78
C SER A 57 8.99 -16.04 -1.51
N LEU A 58 7.66 -15.94 -1.65
CA LEU A 58 6.90 -14.72 -1.38
C LEU A 58 6.38 -14.74 0.06
N SER A 59 6.79 -13.77 0.87
CA SER A 59 6.31 -13.58 2.24
C SER A 59 5.38 -12.37 2.31
N ILE A 60 4.18 -12.55 2.85
CA ILE A 60 3.17 -11.50 2.95
C ILE A 60 2.55 -11.52 4.35
N LYS A 61 2.48 -10.34 4.98
CA LYS A 61 1.72 -10.11 6.20
C LYS A 61 0.53 -9.22 5.87
N ALA A 62 -0.67 -9.67 6.21
CA ALA A 62 -1.89 -8.94 5.90
C ALA A 62 -3.01 -9.28 6.89
N VAL A 63 -4.05 -8.45 6.92
CA VAL A 63 -5.30 -8.78 7.60
C VAL A 63 -6.09 -9.84 6.82
N PRO A 64 -6.90 -10.70 7.48
CA PRO A 64 -7.64 -11.78 6.81
C PRO A 64 -8.51 -11.34 5.63
N LEU A 65 -9.03 -10.11 5.68
CA LEU A 65 -9.85 -9.53 4.60
C LEU A 65 -9.11 -9.49 3.25
N LEU A 66 -7.78 -9.42 3.26
CA LEU A 66 -6.96 -9.34 2.06
C LEU A 66 -6.46 -10.71 1.55
N TYR A 67 -6.63 -11.80 2.31
CA TYR A 67 -6.03 -13.09 1.96
C TYR A 67 -6.45 -13.59 0.57
N ARG A 68 -7.75 -13.52 0.25
CA ARG A 68 -8.25 -14.00 -1.05
C ARG A 68 -7.69 -13.19 -2.22
N VAL A 69 -7.62 -11.85 -2.09
CA VAL A 69 -7.09 -11.01 -3.17
C VAL A 69 -5.60 -11.22 -3.36
N ILE A 70 -4.86 -11.43 -2.26
CA ILE A 70 -3.43 -11.75 -2.29
C ILE A 70 -3.18 -13.05 -3.04
N VAL A 71 -3.87 -14.14 -2.65
CA VAL A 71 -3.71 -15.45 -3.30
C VAL A 71 -4.06 -15.36 -4.79
N ASN A 72 -5.18 -14.72 -5.13
CA ASN A 72 -5.59 -14.58 -6.53
C ASN A 72 -4.60 -13.74 -7.36
N ALA A 73 -3.99 -12.71 -6.75
CA ALA A 73 -2.99 -11.87 -7.42
C ALA A 73 -1.65 -12.61 -7.63
N ALA A 74 -1.28 -13.50 -6.70
CA ALA A 74 -0.06 -14.30 -6.76
C ALA A 74 -0.20 -15.59 -7.59
N ALA A 75 -1.42 -16.03 -7.92
CA ALA A 75 -1.69 -17.27 -8.65
C ALA A 75 -1.36 -17.21 -10.17
N LYS A 76 -0.49 -16.31 -10.60
CA LYS A 76 -0.09 -16.14 -12.00
C LYS A 76 1.33 -16.63 -12.26
#